data_AF-A0A9P8I5K3-F1
#
_entry.id   AF-A0A9P8I5K3-F1
#
_cell.length_a   1.000
_cell.length_b   1.000
_cell.length_c   1.000
_cell.angle_alpha   90.00
_cell.angle_beta   90.00
_cell.angle_gamma   90.00
#
_symmetry.space_group_name_H-M   'P 1'
#
loop_
_entity.id
_entity.type
_entity.pdbx_description
1 polymer ?
#
loop_
_entity_poly.entity_id
_entity_poly.type
_entity_poly.pdbx_seq_one_letter_code
_entity_poly.pdbx_strand_id
1 'polypeptide(L)'
;MQASVAGDSAQQEALSFKQEEIMTSKISEQAMLVSLHVGIYSGMMFDREVSEEVNESFKADRANAGRYNKRLVATKFLTNVSAAHSTARKLHKLYTLPWNDDGARILTNKAFMEYNKHMKD
;
A
#
# COMPACT_ATOMS: atom_id res chain seq x y z
N MET A 1 -33.88 -0.15 55.71
CA MET A 1 -32.80 -0.43 54.74
C MET A 1 -33.43 -0.91 53.44
N GLN A 2 -33.73 -0.03 52.48
CA GLN A 2 -34.08 -0.38 51.08
C GLN A 2 -34.40 0.91 50.32
N ALA A 3 -33.37 1.60 49.80
CA ALA A 3 -33.54 2.76 48.92
C ALA A 3 -32.30 3.00 48.02
N SER A 4 -31.58 1.95 47.62
CA SER A 4 -30.33 2.07 46.84
C SER A 4 -30.27 1.19 45.58
N VAL A 5 -31.27 0.36 45.30
CA VAL A 5 -31.20 -0.66 44.22
C VAL A 5 -31.78 -0.17 42.89
N ALA A 6 -32.55 0.93 42.88
CA ALA A 6 -33.21 1.43 41.67
C ALA A 6 -32.33 2.39 40.81
N GLY A 7 -31.25 2.93 41.38
CA GLY A 7 -30.33 3.83 40.65
C GLY A 7 -29.26 3.10 39.83
N ASP A 8 -28.96 1.86 40.21
CA ASP A 8 -27.90 1.04 39.60
C ASP A 8 -28.43 0.28 38.36
N SER A 9 -29.73 -0.10 38.35
CA SER A 9 -30.37 -0.76 37.20
C SER A 9 -30.53 0.16 35.99
N ALA A 10 -30.88 1.43 36.20
CA ALA A 10 -30.97 2.42 35.11
C ALA A 10 -29.59 2.78 34.52
N GLN A 11 -28.54 2.74 35.35
CA GLN A 11 -27.16 2.93 34.90
C GLN A 11 -26.63 1.69 34.15
N GLN A 12 -27.01 0.49 34.57
CA GLN A 12 -26.67 -0.76 33.89
C GLN A 12 -27.38 -0.92 32.55
N GLU A 13 -28.65 -0.49 32.43
CA GLU A 13 -29.36 -0.43 31.14
C GLU A 13 -28.73 0.60 30.19
N ALA A 14 -28.35 1.78 30.68
CA ALA A 14 -27.69 2.80 29.86
C ALA A 14 -26.28 2.38 29.41
N LEU A 15 -25.53 1.65 30.25
CA LEU A 15 -24.25 1.04 29.86
C LEU A 15 -24.44 -0.08 28.82
N SER A 16 -25.47 -0.92 28.97
CA SER A 16 -25.80 -1.99 28.01
C SER A 16 -26.25 -1.45 26.65
N PHE A 17 -27.05 -0.38 26.62
CA PHE A 17 -27.46 0.29 25.38
C PHE A 17 -26.28 0.96 24.66
N LYS A 18 -25.35 1.57 25.41
CA LYS A 18 -24.08 2.07 24.85
C LYS A 18 -23.19 0.94 24.36
N GLN A 19 -23.21 -0.21 25.03
CA GLN A 19 -22.49 -1.40 24.61
C GLN A 19 -23.05 -1.89 23.26
N GLU A 20 -24.37 -1.94 23.05
CA GLU A 20 -24.96 -2.35 21.76
C GLU A 20 -24.64 -1.38 20.61
N GLU A 21 -24.58 -0.08 20.85
CA GLU A 21 -24.21 0.92 19.83
C GLU A 21 -22.74 0.77 19.38
N ILE A 22 -21.85 0.35 20.28
CA ILE A 22 -20.43 0.08 20.01
C ILE A 22 -20.23 -1.31 19.36
N MET A 23 -21.15 -2.25 19.57
CA MET A 23 -21.01 -3.65 19.14
C MET A 23 -21.45 -3.96 17.70
N THR A 24 -22.01 -3.00 16.95
CA THR A 24 -22.54 -3.25 15.59
C THR A 24 -22.01 -2.31 14.52
N SER A 25 -20.71 -2.09 14.47
CA SER A 25 -20.12 -1.76 13.18
C SER A 25 -19.09 -2.82 12.82
N LYS A 26 -19.56 -3.84 12.10
CA LYS A 26 -18.69 -4.91 11.63
C LYS A 26 -17.63 -4.27 10.73
N ILE A 27 -16.38 -4.67 10.91
CA ILE A 27 -15.28 -4.20 10.07
C ILE A 27 -15.57 -4.45 8.58
N SER A 28 -16.32 -5.52 8.27
CA SER A 28 -16.79 -5.84 6.92
C SER A 28 -17.74 -4.81 6.30
N GLU A 29 -18.45 -4.03 7.12
CA GLU A 29 -19.39 -3.00 6.65
C GLU A 29 -18.69 -1.63 6.53
N GLN A 30 -17.61 -1.42 7.29
CA GLN A 30 -16.90 -0.14 7.37
C GLN A 30 -15.60 -0.09 6.56
N ALA A 31 -15.09 -1.24 6.12
CA ALA A 31 -13.80 -1.34 5.46
C ALA A 31 -13.82 -2.36 4.31
N MET A 32 -12.94 -2.13 3.35
CA MET A 32 -12.77 -2.96 2.16
C MET A 32 -11.31 -3.38 2.06
N LEU A 33 -11.07 -4.55 1.45
CA LEU A 33 -9.72 -4.99 1.10
C LEU A 33 -9.36 -4.45 -0.28
N VAL A 34 -8.16 -3.88 -0.38
CA VAL A 34 -7.63 -3.30 -1.61
C VAL A 34 -6.19 -3.77 -1.83
N SER A 35 -5.87 -4.11 -3.07
CA SER A 35 -4.51 -4.44 -3.51
C SER A 35 -4.13 -3.57 -4.71
N LEU A 36 -2.93 -2.99 -4.69
CA LEU A 36 -2.42 -2.16 -5.78
C LEU A 36 -1.38 -2.92 -6.62
N HIS A 37 -1.70 -3.15 -7.89
CA HIS A 37 -0.79 -3.73 -8.87
C HIS A 37 -0.38 -2.69 -9.91
N VAL A 38 0.82 -2.12 -9.75
CA VAL A 38 1.37 -1.12 -10.69
C VAL A 38 2.79 -1.48 -11.13
N GLY A 39 2.94 -1.68 -12.43
CA GLY A 39 4.21 -1.89 -13.12
C GLY A 39 4.56 -0.70 -14.00
N ILE A 40 5.85 -0.44 -14.16
CA ILE A 40 6.36 0.59 -15.08
C ILE A 40 7.47 -0.02 -15.94
N TYR A 41 7.50 0.37 -17.22
CA TYR A 41 8.63 0.06 -18.08
C TYR A 41 9.86 0.88 -17.67
N SER A 42 10.96 0.22 -17.32
CA SER A 42 12.18 0.87 -16.81
C SER A 42 13.00 1.59 -17.89
N GLY A 43 12.72 1.34 -19.18
CA GLY A 43 13.51 1.92 -20.28
C GLY A 43 14.95 1.42 -20.38
N MET A 44 15.28 0.36 -19.66
CA MET A 44 16.62 -0.22 -19.61
C MET A 44 16.60 -1.64 -20.17
N MET A 45 17.65 -1.97 -20.93
CA MET A 45 17.90 -3.31 -21.40
C MET A 45 19.28 -3.75 -20.90
N PHE A 46 19.37 -5.00 -20.48
CA PHE A 46 20.64 -5.61 -20.13
C PHE A 46 21.49 -5.74 -21.39
N ASP A 47 22.73 -5.24 -21.35
CA ASP A 47 23.69 -5.46 -22.42
C ASP A 47 24.67 -6.54 -22.00
N ARG A 48 24.48 -7.76 -22.51
CA ARG A 48 25.29 -8.91 -22.08
C ARG A 48 26.72 -8.82 -22.62
N GLU A 49 26.87 -8.44 -23.89
CA GLU A 49 28.18 -8.38 -24.57
C GLU A 49 29.10 -7.37 -23.88
N VAL A 50 28.62 -6.14 -23.67
CA VAL A 50 29.40 -5.09 -22.98
C VAL A 50 29.69 -5.49 -21.53
N SER A 51 28.76 -6.15 -20.85
CA SER A 51 28.99 -6.60 -19.48
C SER A 51 30.08 -7.68 -19.40
N GLU A 52 30.08 -8.62 -20.34
CA GLU A 52 31.10 -9.67 -20.44
C GLU A 52 32.48 -9.06 -20.74
N GLU A 53 32.57 -8.15 -21.72
CA GLU A 53 33.82 -7.46 -22.08
C GLU A 53 34.43 -6.67 -20.91
N VAL A 54 33.60 -5.93 -20.17
CA VAL A 54 34.04 -5.18 -18.98
C VAL A 54 34.50 -6.13 -17.88
N ASN A 55 33.74 -7.19 -17.61
CA ASN A 55 34.10 -8.16 -16.58
C ASN A 55 35.43 -8.86 -16.89
N GLU A 56 35.69 -9.19 -18.16
CA GLU A 56 36.97 -9.73 -18.62
C GLU A 56 38.11 -8.73 -18.49
N SER A 57 37.88 -7.48 -18.89
CA SER A 57 38.87 -6.40 -18.83
C SER A 57 39.34 -6.14 -17.39
N PHE A 58 38.43 -6.22 -16.42
CA PHE A 58 38.73 -5.99 -15.01
C PHE A 58 39.04 -7.28 -14.22
N LYS A 59 39.20 -8.43 -14.89
CA LYS A 59 39.48 -9.75 -14.28
C LYS A 59 38.51 -10.11 -13.15
N ALA A 60 37.27 -9.69 -13.29
CA ALA A 60 36.25 -9.87 -12.28
C ALA A 60 35.47 -11.17 -12.56
N ASP A 61 34.89 -11.77 -11.52
CA ASP A 61 34.16 -13.03 -11.66
C ASP A 61 32.97 -12.88 -12.62
N ARG A 62 32.94 -13.70 -13.68
CA ARG A 62 31.93 -13.65 -14.75
C ARG A 62 30.50 -13.80 -14.23
N ALA A 63 30.31 -14.42 -13.05
CA ALA A 63 28.99 -14.64 -12.48
C ALA A 63 28.41 -13.43 -11.72
N ASN A 64 29.24 -12.63 -11.03
CA ASN A 64 28.75 -11.64 -10.05
C ASN A 64 29.51 -10.29 -10.03
N ALA A 65 30.40 -10.03 -10.98
CA ALA A 65 31.21 -8.82 -10.99
C ALA A 65 30.42 -7.53 -11.24
N GLY A 66 29.61 -7.50 -12.31
CA GLY A 66 28.99 -6.26 -12.75
C GLY A 66 28.00 -6.48 -13.89
N ARG A 67 27.01 -5.57 -13.97
CA ARG A 67 25.95 -5.58 -14.98
C ARG A 67 25.85 -4.21 -15.66
N TYR A 68 26.06 -4.18 -16.97
CA TYR A 68 25.82 -3.00 -17.78
C TYR A 68 24.37 -2.98 -18.30
N ASN A 69 23.65 -1.90 -18.02
CA ASN A 69 22.31 -1.67 -18.53
C ASN A 69 22.30 -0.44 -19.43
N LYS A 70 21.97 -0.62 -20.70
CA LYS A 70 21.78 0.50 -21.62
C LYS A 70 20.38 1.09 -21.47
N ARG A 71 20.30 2.42 -21.55
CA ARG A 71 19.01 3.12 -21.60
C ARG A 71 18.55 3.19 -23.06
N LEU A 72 17.41 2.57 -23.35
CA LEU A 72 16.78 2.62 -24.68
C LEU A 72 15.97 3.90 -24.87
N VAL A 73 15.51 4.50 -23.76
CA VAL A 73 14.70 5.71 -23.76
C VAL A 73 15.37 6.76 -22.87
N ALA A 74 15.37 8.01 -23.33
CA ALA A 74 15.89 9.12 -22.53
C ALA A 74 15.06 9.28 -21.25
N THR A 75 15.75 9.46 -20.11
CA THR A 75 15.12 9.56 -18.78
C THR A 75 14.00 10.58 -18.73
N LYS A 76 14.13 11.71 -19.43
CA LYS A 76 13.14 12.79 -19.49
C LYS A 76 11.72 12.33 -19.83
N PHE A 77 11.57 11.29 -20.65
CA PHE A 77 10.27 10.78 -21.05
C PHE A 77 9.64 9.86 -19.98
N LEU A 78 10.47 9.21 -19.16
CA LEU A 78 10.02 8.29 -18.10
C LEU A 78 9.90 8.95 -16.73
N THR A 79 10.50 10.14 -16.52
CA THR A 79 10.49 10.82 -15.22
C THR A 79 9.06 11.02 -14.69
N ASN A 80 8.16 11.53 -15.52
CA ASN A 80 6.78 11.81 -15.11
C ASN A 80 6.02 10.53 -14.77
N VAL A 81 6.17 9.48 -15.59
CA VAL A 81 5.53 8.18 -15.36
C VAL A 81 6.09 7.51 -14.09
N SER A 82 7.40 7.59 -13.87
CA SER A 82 8.06 7.06 -12.67
C SER A 82 7.64 7.82 -11.41
N ALA A 83 7.43 9.14 -11.52
CA ALA A 83 6.90 9.96 -10.44
C ALA A 83 5.47 9.55 -10.11
N ALA A 84 4.60 9.41 -11.11
CA ALA A 84 3.22 8.94 -10.92
C ALA A 84 3.17 7.54 -10.28
N HIS A 85 4.00 6.59 -10.73
CA HIS A 85 4.12 5.26 -10.14
C HIS A 85 4.53 5.30 -8.66
N SER A 86 5.51 6.15 -8.33
CA SER A 86 5.98 6.33 -6.96
C SER A 86 4.91 6.98 -6.08
N THR A 87 4.21 7.99 -6.60
CA THR A 87 3.12 8.70 -5.91
C THR A 87 1.94 7.79 -5.64
N ALA A 88 1.50 6.99 -6.62
CA ALA A 88 0.42 6.01 -6.44
C ALA A 88 0.73 5.02 -5.30
N ARG A 89 1.96 4.50 -5.24
CA ARG A 89 2.39 3.60 -4.14
C ARG A 89 2.44 4.30 -2.79
N LYS A 90 2.86 5.56 -2.73
CA LYS A 90 2.89 6.35 -1.50
C LYS A 90 1.47 6.63 -1.00
N LEU A 91 0.58 7.09 -1.88
CA LEU A 91 -0.83 7.36 -1.56
C LEU A 91 -1.53 6.09 -1.10
N HIS A 92 -1.32 4.97 -1.80
CA HIS A 92 -1.89 3.69 -1.37
C HIS A 92 -1.43 3.30 0.04
N LYS A 93 -0.15 3.47 0.38
CA LYS A 93 0.34 3.24 1.76
C LYS A 93 -0.21 4.22 2.79
N LEU A 94 -0.51 5.46 2.39
CA LEU A 94 -1.03 6.50 3.28
C LEU A 94 -2.49 6.25 3.68
N TYR A 95 -3.33 5.88 2.71
CA TYR A 95 -4.77 5.67 2.92
C TYR A 95 -5.13 4.27 3.43
N THR A 96 -4.19 3.33 3.42
CA THR A 96 -4.48 1.92 3.74
C THR A 96 -3.56 1.33 4.81
N LEU A 97 -4.12 0.45 5.63
CA LEU A 97 -3.40 -0.29 6.67
C LEU A 97 -3.03 -1.69 6.19
N PRO A 98 -1.88 -2.26 6.59
CA PRO A 98 -1.55 -3.64 6.27
C PRO A 98 -2.58 -4.57 6.94
N TRP A 99 -3.07 -5.56 6.19
CA TRP A 99 -3.98 -6.60 6.72
C TRP A 99 -3.40 -7.99 6.60
N ASN A 100 -2.81 -8.31 5.44
CA ASN A 100 -2.20 -9.62 5.18
C ASN A 100 -0.83 -9.46 4.49
N ASP A 101 0.02 -10.46 4.63
CA ASP A 101 1.36 -10.52 4.03
C ASP A 101 1.31 -10.62 2.50
N ASP A 102 0.20 -11.11 1.94
CA ASP A 102 -0.05 -11.20 0.49
C ASP A 102 -0.21 -9.83 -0.20
N GLY A 103 -0.09 -8.73 0.56
CA GLY A 103 -0.15 -7.37 0.05
C GLY A 103 -1.57 -6.76 0.03
N ALA A 104 -2.57 -7.50 0.52
CA ALA A 104 -3.90 -6.96 0.75
C ALA A 104 -3.89 -5.97 1.93
N ARG A 105 -4.54 -4.83 1.73
CA ARG A 105 -4.59 -3.73 2.71
C ARG A 105 -6.03 -3.33 3.00
N ILE A 106 -6.28 -2.88 4.22
CA ILE A 106 -7.58 -2.32 4.61
C ILE A 106 -7.67 -0.87 4.18
N LEU A 107 -8.73 -0.54 3.46
CA LEU A 107 -9.18 0.83 3.20
C LEU A 107 -10.51 1.06 3.92
N THR A 108 -10.62 2.15 4.67
CA THR A 108 -11.89 2.52 5.31
C THR A 108 -12.87 3.08 4.27
N ASN A 109 -14.15 2.79 4.42
CA ASN A 109 -15.20 3.24 3.49
C ASN A 109 -15.26 4.79 3.43
N LYS A 110 -15.05 5.46 4.57
CA LYS A 110 -14.96 6.93 4.65
C LYS A 110 -13.85 7.51 3.74
N ALA A 111 -12.70 6.84 3.66
CA ALA A 111 -11.57 7.27 2.86
C ALA A 111 -11.64 6.81 1.40
N PHE A 112 -12.60 5.95 1.04
CA PHE A 112 -12.66 5.34 -0.28
C PHE A 112 -12.82 6.35 -1.41
N MET A 113 -13.74 7.31 -1.27
CA MET A 113 -14.01 8.30 -2.32
C MET A 113 -12.80 9.20 -2.60
N GLU A 114 -12.12 9.61 -1.53
CA GLU A 114 -10.89 10.42 -1.62
C GLU A 114 -9.75 9.60 -2.24
N TYR A 115 -9.56 8.36 -1.78
CA TYR A 115 -8.57 7.44 -2.34
C TYR A 115 -8.80 7.22 -3.85
N ASN A 116 -10.03 6.94 -4.26
CA ASN A 116 -10.37 6.68 -5.66
C ASN A 116 -10.14 7.91 -6.56
N LYS A 117 -10.38 9.12 -6.03
CA LYS A 117 -10.07 10.36 -6.74
C LYS A 117 -8.56 10.48 -6.97
N HIS A 118 -7.76 10.36 -5.91
CA HIS A 118 -6.30 10.46 -5.98
C HIS A 118 -5.63 9.39 -6.84
N MET A 119 -6.27 8.24 -7.05
CA MET A 119 -5.73 7.16 -7.89
C MET A 119 -6.12 7.28 -9.37
N LYS A 120 -7.09 8.15 -9.71
CA LYS A 120 -7.53 8.41 -11.08
C LYS A 120 -6.85 9.63 -11.71
N ASP A 121 -6.47 10.59 -10.87
CA ASP A 121 -5.75 11.81 -11.24
C ASP A 121 -4.24 11.51 -11.47
#